data_AF-A0A382YQR6-F1
#
_entry.id   AF-A0A382YQR6-F1
#
_cell.length_a   1.000
_cell.length_b   1.000
_cell.length_c   1.000
_cell.angle_alpha   90.00
_cell.angle_beta   90.00
_cell.angle_gamma   90.00
#
_symmetry.space_group_name_H-M   'P 1'
#
loop_
_entity.id
_entity.type
_entity.pdbx_description
1 polymer ?
#
loop_
_entity_poly.entity_id
_entity_poly.type
_entity_poly.pdbx_seq_one_letter_code
_entity_poly.pdbx_strand_id
1 'polypeptide(L)'
;KSHFEIEKNNFFEFLWFRRVHNDITYDNKCRYLKSARLLTFNNSRQKIEEFWKPNFNKNYNLSLKESSFELSQRICNSMANKLDNIGDQKAGFFLSGGMDTRTVLAAFKKLDLVSPTCFTLGFSEEGEYRIAKQLTEITSFDHHFVRLPQNTYDLFWPEKRRLAGGLHHQLQNIFLGLEINQLSEAEVFFHGHGLDYLFQGMYLPTKPVKIFNKNSHFKNVVDLNPIKDLAKYYCMNVPYRTWRLDVSRYLLPEFKENLLEE
;
A
#
# COMPACT_ATOMS: atom_id res chain seq x y z
N LYS A 1 5.86 -32.27 13.58
CA LYS A 1 5.29 -31.39 12.54
C LYS A 1 4.22 -30.54 13.22
N SER A 2 4.28 -29.21 13.17
CA SER A 2 3.14 -28.41 13.62
C SER A 2 2.01 -28.59 12.61
N HIS A 3 0.84 -28.99 13.09
CA HIS A 3 -0.38 -28.96 12.28
C HIS A 3 -0.90 -27.53 12.28
N PHE A 4 -1.00 -26.93 11.10
CA PHE A 4 -1.69 -25.66 10.87
C PHE A 4 -3.16 -25.83 11.25
N GLU A 5 -3.67 -24.90 12.04
CA GLU A 5 -5.04 -24.92 12.52
C GLU A 5 -5.57 -23.49 12.47
N ILE A 6 -6.73 -23.30 11.84
CA ILE A 6 -7.35 -21.99 11.73
C ILE A 6 -7.87 -21.58 13.10
N GLU A 7 -7.39 -20.45 13.60
CA GLU A 7 -7.92 -19.79 14.78
C GLU A 7 -9.18 -19.01 14.38
N LYS A 8 -10.27 -19.20 15.13
CA LYS A 8 -11.62 -18.70 14.81
C LYS A 8 -11.71 -17.17 14.85
N ASN A 9 -11.13 -16.54 15.85
CA ASN A 9 -11.08 -15.09 16.03
C ASN A 9 -10.25 -14.44 14.92
N ASN A 10 -9.08 -15.01 14.59
CA ASN A 10 -8.23 -14.49 13.50
C ASN A 10 -8.92 -14.63 12.14
N PHE A 11 -9.64 -15.74 11.93
CA PHE A 11 -10.44 -15.92 10.72
C PHE A 11 -11.62 -14.96 10.65
N PHE A 12 -12.30 -14.71 11.78
CA PHE A 12 -13.35 -13.69 11.85
C PHE A 12 -12.80 -12.29 11.56
N GLU A 13 -11.65 -11.92 12.14
CA GLU A 13 -10.98 -10.66 11.86
C GLU A 13 -10.73 -10.48 10.36
N PHE A 14 -10.24 -11.54 9.70
CA PHE A 14 -10.07 -11.54 8.25
C PHE A 14 -11.39 -11.32 7.49
N LEU A 15 -12.48 -11.98 7.87
CA LEU A 15 -13.78 -11.75 7.22
C LEU A 15 -14.29 -10.32 7.47
N TRP A 16 -14.01 -9.77 8.65
CA TRP A 16 -14.45 -8.44 9.05
C TRP A 16 -13.67 -7.33 8.35
N PHE A 17 -12.35 -7.41 8.30
CA PHE A 17 -11.46 -6.35 7.78
C PHE A 17 -10.82 -6.65 6.43
N ARG A 18 -11.03 -7.86 5.90
CA ARG A 18 -10.39 -8.38 4.68
C ARG A 18 -8.86 -8.51 4.81
N ARG A 19 -8.39 -8.57 6.05
CA ARG A 19 -7.00 -8.74 6.49
C ARG A 19 -6.98 -9.12 7.96
N VAL A 20 -5.85 -9.66 8.41
CA VAL A 20 -5.55 -9.87 9.83
C VAL A 20 -4.63 -8.74 10.31
N HIS A 21 -4.85 -8.18 11.49
CA HIS A 21 -4.03 -7.09 12.02
C HIS A 21 -2.82 -7.59 12.83
N ASN A 22 -1.99 -6.64 13.25
CA ASN A 22 -0.95 -6.84 14.25
C ASN A 22 0.28 -7.66 13.81
N ASP A 23 0.54 -8.82 14.42
CA ASP A 23 1.65 -9.74 14.14
C ASP A 23 1.18 -11.20 14.05
N ILE A 24 -0.13 -11.40 14.02
CA ILE A 24 -0.80 -12.71 14.07
C ILE A 24 -1.13 -13.22 12.66
N THR A 25 -1.24 -14.53 12.52
CA THR A 25 -1.61 -15.19 11.25
C THR A 25 -2.99 -15.84 11.38
N TYR A 26 -3.40 -16.66 10.41
CA TYR A 26 -4.61 -17.46 10.54
C TYR A 26 -4.53 -18.53 11.62
N ASP A 27 -3.33 -18.88 12.08
CA ASP A 27 -3.13 -19.81 13.18
C ASP A 27 -2.47 -19.12 14.38
N ASN A 28 -2.55 -19.78 15.55
CA ASN A 28 -2.02 -19.24 16.81
C ASN A 28 -0.57 -19.65 17.11
N LYS A 29 0.07 -20.44 16.22
CA LYS A 29 1.45 -20.94 16.36
C LYS A 29 2.43 -20.14 15.51
N CYS A 30 1.95 -19.46 14.47
CA CYS A 30 2.74 -18.64 13.57
C CYS A 30 2.45 -17.15 13.78
N ARG A 31 3.52 -16.36 13.82
CA ARG A 31 3.49 -14.90 13.88
C ARG A 31 4.50 -14.33 12.89
N TYR A 32 4.26 -13.11 12.41
CA TYR A 32 5.23 -12.38 11.60
C TYR A 32 5.98 -11.36 12.46
N LEU A 33 7.29 -11.21 12.22
CA LEU A 33 8.04 -10.14 12.85
C LEU A 33 7.58 -8.81 12.24
N LYS A 34 7.06 -7.90 13.06
CA LYS A 34 6.70 -6.55 12.60
C LYS A 34 7.92 -5.84 12.03
N SER A 35 7.68 -4.93 11.09
CA SER A 35 8.72 -4.06 10.52
C SER A 35 9.44 -3.26 11.61
N ALA A 36 10.70 -2.90 11.33
CA ALA A 36 11.55 -2.12 12.23
C ALA A 36 11.69 -2.73 13.64
N ARG A 37 11.76 -4.07 13.70
CA ARG A 37 12.01 -4.84 14.92
C ARG A 37 13.29 -5.67 14.81
N LEU A 38 14.01 -5.80 15.92
CA LEU A 38 15.08 -6.78 16.09
C LEU A 38 14.56 -7.91 16.99
N LEU A 39 14.59 -9.14 16.49
CA LEU A 39 14.29 -10.35 17.26
C LEU A 39 15.59 -10.99 17.73
N THR A 40 15.82 -11.01 19.03
CA THR A 40 16.92 -11.75 19.67
C THR A 40 16.34 -12.97 20.36
N PHE A 41 16.79 -14.16 19.98
CA PHE A 41 16.35 -15.42 20.58
C PHE A 41 17.54 -16.28 21.01
N ASN A 42 17.41 -16.93 22.17
CA ASN A 42 18.33 -17.98 22.65
C ASN A 42 17.51 -19.06 23.40
N ASN A 43 18.19 -20.11 23.89
CA ASN A 43 17.53 -21.26 24.51
C ASN A 43 16.60 -20.95 25.70
N SER A 44 16.67 -19.75 26.30
CA SER A 44 15.86 -19.37 27.47
C SER A 44 15.15 -18.02 27.34
N ARG A 45 15.39 -17.24 26.28
CA ARG A 45 14.84 -15.88 26.12
C ARG A 45 14.53 -15.54 24.68
N GLN A 46 13.38 -14.89 24.50
CA GLN A 46 13.00 -14.16 23.30
C GLN A 46 12.83 -12.68 23.66
N LYS A 47 13.45 -11.79 22.89
CA LYS A 47 13.33 -10.33 23.05
C LYS A 47 13.06 -9.70 21.68
N ILE A 48 12.07 -8.83 21.62
CA ILE A 48 11.74 -8.03 20.43
C ILE A 48 11.96 -6.56 20.76
N GLU A 49 12.80 -5.87 19.99
CA GLU A 49 13.12 -4.46 20.18
C GLU A 49 12.70 -3.63 18.97
N GLU A 50 11.93 -2.57 19.18
CA GLU A 50 11.64 -1.57 18.13
C GLU A 50 12.83 -0.62 17.99
N PHE A 51 13.46 -0.61 16.82
CA PHE A 51 14.57 0.31 16.54
C PHE A 51 14.14 1.55 15.77
N TRP A 52 12.94 1.54 15.16
CA TRP A 52 12.41 2.69 14.44
C TRP A 52 10.88 2.69 14.40
N LYS A 53 10.29 3.89 14.45
CA LYS A 53 8.88 4.16 14.15
C LYS A 53 8.73 5.53 13.49
N PRO A 54 7.72 5.73 12.63
CA PRO A 54 7.45 7.06 12.08
C PRO A 54 7.08 8.05 13.19
N ASN A 55 7.56 9.28 13.06
CA ASN A 55 7.21 10.38 13.96
C ASN A 55 6.27 11.33 13.21
N PHE A 56 5.04 11.44 13.71
CA PHE A 56 4.00 12.31 13.13
C PHE A 56 3.84 13.64 13.87
N ASN A 57 4.74 13.95 14.81
CA ASN A 57 4.77 15.26 15.45
C ASN A 57 5.08 16.32 14.38
N LYS A 58 4.16 17.27 14.23
CA LYS A 58 4.32 18.36 13.28
C LYS A 58 5.46 19.28 13.71
N ASN A 59 6.38 19.55 12.80
CA ASN A 59 7.37 20.60 12.98
C ASN A 59 6.76 21.92 12.49
N TYR A 60 6.51 22.84 13.41
CA TYR A 60 5.95 24.16 13.11
C TYR A 60 7.02 25.23 12.82
N ASN A 61 8.29 24.85 12.83
CA ASN A 61 9.41 25.78 12.60
C ASN A 61 9.71 26.02 11.11
N LEU A 62 9.10 25.24 10.20
CA LEU A 62 9.27 25.38 8.76
C LEU A 62 7.97 25.85 8.12
N SER A 63 8.09 26.79 7.18
CA SER A 63 6.99 27.12 6.28
C SER A 63 6.63 25.94 5.36
N LEU A 64 5.47 26.02 4.71
CA LEU A 64 5.07 25.02 3.71
C LEU A 64 6.10 24.92 2.57
N LYS A 65 6.67 26.06 2.14
CA LYS A 65 7.68 26.10 1.07
C LYS A 65 8.95 25.38 1.49
N GLU A 66 9.45 25.65 2.69
CA GLU A 66 10.65 24.99 3.23
C GLU A 66 10.42 23.50 3.43
N SER A 67 9.26 23.12 4.00
CA SER A 67 8.87 21.72 4.16
C SER A 67 8.77 20.97 2.83
N SER A 68 8.22 21.62 1.80
CA SER A 68 8.11 21.05 0.45
C SER A 68 9.48 20.90 -0.22
N PHE A 69 10.37 21.88 -0.04
CA PHE A 69 11.74 21.80 -0.53
C PHE A 69 12.50 20.66 0.13
N GLU A 70 12.43 20.57 1.47
CA GLU A 70 13.06 19.50 2.24
C GLU A 70 12.54 18.11 1.83
N LEU A 71 11.23 17.97 1.63
CA LEU A 71 10.64 16.74 1.11
C LEU A 71 11.19 16.39 -0.28
N SER A 72 11.28 17.37 -1.18
CA SER A 72 11.87 17.16 -2.52
C SER A 72 13.31 16.68 -2.43
N GLN A 73 14.13 17.29 -1.56
CA GLN A 73 15.53 16.88 -1.36
C GLN A 73 15.62 15.45 -0.81
N ARG A 74 14.81 15.10 0.18
CA ARG A 74 14.79 13.74 0.75
C ARG A 74 14.36 12.68 -0.26
N ILE A 75 13.38 12.99 -1.11
CA ILE A 75 12.97 12.10 -2.20
C ILE A 75 14.12 11.94 -3.21
N CYS A 76 14.78 13.04 -3.60
CA CYS A 76 15.91 12.98 -4.52
C CYS A 76 17.08 12.16 -3.93
N ASN A 77 17.42 12.36 -2.66
CA ASN A 77 18.50 11.61 -2.01
C ASN A 77 18.16 10.12 -1.89
N SER A 78 16.91 9.78 -1.55
CA SER A 78 16.43 8.39 -1.53
C SER A 78 16.51 7.75 -2.92
N MET A 79 16.11 8.49 -3.96
CA MET A 79 16.21 8.03 -5.34
C MET A 79 17.67 7.87 -5.80
N ALA A 80 18.55 8.82 -5.50
CA ALA A 80 19.97 8.73 -5.84
C ALA A 80 20.60 7.47 -5.22
N ASN A 81 20.36 7.20 -3.94
CA ASN A 81 20.84 5.98 -3.29
C ASN A 81 20.28 4.70 -3.93
N LYS A 82 19.01 4.71 -4.35
CA LYS A 82 18.40 3.55 -5.04
C LYS A 82 18.99 3.35 -6.43
N LEU A 83 19.28 4.43 -7.15
CA LEU A 83 19.89 4.37 -8.48
C LEU A 83 21.36 3.93 -8.41
N ASP A 84 22.08 4.34 -7.37
CA ASP A 84 23.43 3.82 -7.10
C ASP A 84 23.42 2.31 -6.83
N ASN A 85 22.46 1.83 -6.03
CA ASN A 85 22.33 0.41 -5.69
C ASN A 85 22.05 -0.53 -6.87
N ILE A 86 21.50 -0.03 -7.97
CA ILE A 86 21.24 -0.89 -9.14
C ILE A 86 22.48 -1.05 -10.03
N GLY A 87 23.49 -0.19 -9.89
CA GLY A 87 24.70 -0.22 -10.74
C GLY A 87 24.35 -0.07 -12.21
N ASP A 88 24.89 -0.95 -13.05
CA ASP A 88 24.68 -0.94 -14.51
C ASP A 88 23.37 -1.60 -14.97
N GLN A 89 22.54 -2.09 -14.04
CA GLN A 89 21.28 -2.74 -14.37
C GLN A 89 20.30 -1.75 -15.00
N LYS A 90 19.53 -2.22 -15.99
CA LYS A 90 18.53 -1.37 -16.68
C LYS A 90 17.35 -1.06 -15.76
N ALA A 91 17.08 0.23 -15.57
CA ALA A 91 15.95 0.69 -14.76
C ALA A 91 14.63 0.67 -15.56
N GLY A 92 13.63 0.00 -15.03
CA GLY A 92 12.24 0.10 -15.44
C GLY A 92 11.45 0.97 -14.48
N PHE A 93 10.46 1.70 -14.98
CA PHE A 93 9.59 2.51 -14.14
C PHE A 93 8.11 2.28 -14.46
N PHE A 94 7.36 1.74 -13.50
CA PHE A 94 5.91 1.64 -13.62
C PHE A 94 5.27 3.02 -13.46
N LEU A 95 4.98 3.64 -14.60
CA LEU A 95 4.45 4.98 -14.71
C LEU A 95 2.92 4.94 -14.81
N SER A 96 2.31 5.80 -14.01
CA SER A 96 0.88 6.07 -13.97
C SER A 96 0.65 7.57 -14.21
N GLY A 97 -0.60 7.97 -14.46
CA GLY A 97 -0.99 9.37 -14.58
C GLY A 97 -1.07 10.10 -13.23
N GLY A 98 -0.94 9.38 -12.11
CA GLY A 98 -1.09 9.88 -10.74
C GLY A 98 0.08 10.73 -10.23
N MET A 99 -0.14 11.42 -9.12
CA MET A 99 0.87 12.30 -8.51
C MET A 99 2.07 11.52 -7.99
N ASP A 100 1.83 10.35 -7.39
CA ASP A 100 2.86 9.54 -6.77
C ASP A 100 3.96 9.12 -7.77
N THR A 101 3.57 8.63 -8.95
CA THR A 101 4.51 8.28 -10.01
C THR A 101 5.10 9.51 -10.70
N ARG A 102 4.37 10.62 -10.81
CA ARG A 102 4.93 11.90 -11.30
C ARG A 102 6.06 12.41 -10.39
N THR A 103 5.93 12.25 -9.07
CA THR A 103 6.97 12.63 -8.12
C THR A 103 8.25 11.82 -8.34
N VAL A 104 8.13 10.50 -8.57
CA VAL A 104 9.28 9.65 -8.88
C VAL A 104 9.87 9.98 -10.26
N LEU A 105 9.03 10.19 -11.28
CA LEU A 105 9.46 10.61 -12.61
C LEU A 105 10.26 11.92 -12.59
N ALA A 106 9.78 12.90 -11.83
CA ALA A 106 10.47 14.18 -11.66
C ALA A 106 11.82 14.01 -10.96
N ALA A 107 11.94 13.06 -10.02
CA ALA A 107 13.20 12.74 -9.39
C ALA A 107 14.19 12.10 -10.37
N PHE A 108 13.75 11.15 -11.20
CA PHE A 108 14.58 10.61 -12.30
C PHE A 108 15.11 11.73 -13.20
N LYS A 109 14.22 12.61 -13.69
CA LYS A 109 14.60 13.70 -14.59
C LYS A 109 15.52 14.73 -13.94
N LYS A 110 15.32 15.01 -12.64
CA LYS A 110 16.13 16.00 -11.90
C LYS A 110 17.53 15.47 -11.59
N LEU A 111 17.65 14.19 -11.25
CA LEU A 111 18.93 13.56 -10.95
C LEU A 111 19.74 13.29 -12.22
N ASP A 112 19.07 12.94 -13.32
CA ASP A 112 19.68 12.67 -14.64
C ASP A 112 20.83 11.65 -14.58
N LEU A 113 20.78 10.73 -13.61
CA LEU A 113 21.77 9.68 -13.41
C LEU A 113 21.47 8.45 -14.28
N VAL A 114 20.19 8.16 -14.48
CA VAL A 114 19.68 7.00 -15.23
C VAL A 114 18.41 7.41 -15.94
N SER A 115 18.29 7.03 -17.22
CA SER A 115 17.06 7.16 -18.01
C SER A 115 16.27 5.85 -17.95
N PRO A 116 15.12 5.79 -17.24
CA PRO A 116 14.36 4.57 -17.12
C PRO A 116 13.51 4.31 -18.37
N THR A 117 13.28 3.04 -18.69
CA THR A 117 12.18 2.65 -19.59
C THR A 117 10.87 2.68 -18.81
N CYS A 118 9.91 3.50 -19.23
CA CYS A 118 8.62 3.62 -18.58
C CYS A 118 7.63 2.56 -19.07
N PHE A 119 6.76 2.11 -18.17
CA PHE A 119 5.73 1.12 -18.45
C PHE A 119 4.41 1.54 -17.81
N THR A 120 3.33 1.64 -18.60
CA THR A 120 1.98 1.79 -18.05
C THR A 120 1.13 0.57 -18.36
N LEU A 121 0.56 -0.01 -17.32
CA LEU A 121 -0.36 -1.14 -17.42
C LEU A 121 -1.77 -0.63 -17.74
N GLY A 122 -2.51 -1.33 -18.59
CA GLY A 122 -3.92 -1.05 -18.78
C GLY A 122 -4.63 -2.00 -19.73
N PHE A 123 -5.94 -1.88 -19.84
CA PHE A 123 -6.74 -2.65 -20.80
C PHE A 123 -6.77 -1.99 -22.19
N SER A 124 -6.60 -0.67 -22.24
CA SER A 124 -6.48 0.09 -23.49
C SER A 124 -5.63 1.36 -23.28
N GLU A 125 -5.12 1.92 -24.38
CA GLU A 125 -4.21 3.06 -24.37
C GLU A 125 -4.94 4.38 -24.06
N GLU A 126 -6.23 4.44 -24.34
CA GLU A 126 -7.12 5.59 -24.14
C GLU A 126 -7.30 5.97 -22.66
N GLY A 127 -7.03 5.01 -21.76
CA GLY A 127 -7.10 5.17 -20.32
C GLY A 127 -5.91 5.94 -19.74
N GLU A 128 -5.28 5.35 -18.73
CA GLU A 128 -4.20 6.00 -17.97
C GLU A 128 -2.92 6.22 -18.80
N TYR A 129 -2.65 5.34 -19.77
CA TYR A 129 -1.48 5.44 -20.64
C TYR A 129 -1.45 6.75 -21.42
N ARG A 130 -2.59 7.23 -21.94
CA ARG A 130 -2.69 8.54 -22.60
C ARG A 130 -2.13 9.68 -21.74
N ILE A 131 -2.43 9.69 -20.43
CA ILE A 131 -1.93 10.72 -19.51
C ILE A 131 -0.46 10.48 -19.19
N ALA A 132 -0.06 9.24 -18.96
CA ALA A 132 1.33 8.88 -18.70
C ALA A 132 2.25 9.18 -19.90
N LYS A 133 1.75 9.04 -21.14
CA LYS A 133 2.48 9.31 -22.37
C LYS A 133 2.88 10.78 -22.50
N GLN A 134 1.98 11.70 -22.14
CA GLN A 134 2.28 13.13 -22.09
C GLN A 134 3.44 13.45 -21.13
N LEU A 135 3.57 12.71 -20.03
CA LEU A 135 4.68 12.90 -19.08
C LEU A 135 6.02 12.44 -19.67
N THR A 136 6.00 11.35 -20.43
CA THR A 136 7.21 10.84 -21.11
C THR A 136 7.62 11.69 -22.31
N GLU A 137 6.69 12.37 -22.97
CA GLU A 137 7.00 13.37 -24.02
C GLU A 137 7.79 14.56 -23.45
N ILE A 138 7.45 15.01 -22.23
CA ILE A 138 8.15 16.09 -21.53
C ILE A 138 9.57 15.66 -21.09
N THR A 139 9.73 14.41 -20.67
CA THR A 139 11.00 13.91 -20.12
C THR A 139 11.92 13.29 -21.15
N SER A 140 11.36 12.91 -22.31
CA SER A 140 12.00 12.15 -23.40
C SER A 140 12.42 10.74 -23.02
N PHE A 141 11.78 10.14 -22.01
CA PHE A 141 12.01 8.74 -21.65
C PHE A 141 11.19 7.79 -22.52
N ASP A 142 11.77 6.62 -22.82
CA ASP A 142 11.08 5.55 -23.54
C ASP A 142 9.87 5.07 -22.75
N HIS A 143 8.81 4.69 -23.45
CA HIS A 143 7.55 4.35 -22.81
C HIS A 143 6.75 3.32 -23.58
N HIS A 144 6.50 2.19 -22.92
CA HIS A 144 5.70 1.09 -23.43
C HIS A 144 4.34 0.99 -22.74
N PHE A 145 3.31 0.77 -23.53
CA PHE A 145 2.02 0.33 -23.02
C PHE A 145 2.03 -1.18 -22.79
N VAL A 146 1.68 -1.59 -21.58
CA VAL A 146 1.61 -2.99 -21.15
C VAL A 146 0.13 -3.39 -21.09
N ARG A 147 -0.34 -4.11 -22.12
CA ARG A 147 -1.73 -4.55 -22.18
C ARG A 147 -2.02 -5.68 -21.19
N LEU A 148 -2.96 -5.44 -20.29
CA LEU A 148 -3.49 -6.46 -19.39
C LEU A 148 -4.54 -7.34 -20.09
N PRO A 149 -4.46 -8.68 -19.96
CA PRO A 149 -5.54 -9.56 -20.39
C PRO A 149 -6.85 -9.24 -19.64
N GLN A 150 -7.99 -9.31 -20.32
CA GLN A 150 -9.31 -9.04 -19.71
C GLN A 150 -9.59 -9.95 -18.50
N ASN A 151 -9.11 -11.18 -18.55
CA ASN A 151 -9.19 -12.18 -17.48
C ASN A 151 -7.91 -12.26 -16.63
N THR A 152 -7.10 -11.19 -16.54
CA THR A 152 -5.83 -11.17 -15.79
C THR A 152 -5.96 -11.68 -14.35
N TYR A 153 -7.07 -11.39 -13.68
CA TYR A 153 -7.28 -11.86 -12.31
C TYR A 153 -7.51 -13.35 -12.23
N ASP A 154 -8.24 -13.93 -13.17
CA ASP A 154 -8.52 -15.37 -13.21
C ASP A 154 -7.27 -16.15 -13.62
N LEU A 155 -6.56 -15.67 -14.65
CA LEU A 155 -5.34 -16.29 -15.18
C LEU A 155 -4.26 -16.44 -14.10
N PHE A 156 -4.05 -15.39 -13.31
CA PHE A 156 -2.98 -15.34 -12.32
C PHE A 156 -3.48 -15.58 -10.89
N TRP A 157 -4.74 -15.99 -10.70
CA TRP A 157 -5.33 -16.16 -9.38
C TRP A 157 -4.52 -17.08 -8.46
N PRO A 158 -4.08 -18.28 -8.90
CA PRO A 158 -3.32 -19.18 -8.03
C PRO A 158 -2.03 -18.54 -7.51
N GLU A 159 -1.34 -17.81 -8.36
CA GLU A 159 -0.06 -17.17 -8.06
C GLU A 159 -0.24 -15.89 -7.23
N LYS A 160 -1.25 -15.08 -7.54
CA LYS A 160 -1.64 -13.90 -6.72
C LYS A 160 -1.97 -14.34 -5.30
N ARG A 161 -2.71 -15.44 -5.14
CA ARG A 161 -3.02 -16.04 -3.84
C ARG A 161 -1.77 -16.54 -3.13
N ARG A 162 -0.88 -17.23 -3.85
CA ARG A 162 0.39 -17.74 -3.31
C ARG A 162 1.25 -16.60 -2.76
N LEU A 163 1.48 -15.54 -3.56
CA LEU A 163 2.29 -14.39 -3.17
C LEU A 163 1.69 -13.59 -2.02
N ALA A 164 0.37 -13.45 -1.99
CA ALA A 164 -0.31 -12.76 -0.88
C ALA A 164 -0.36 -13.58 0.42
N GLY A 165 0.08 -14.85 0.40
CA GLY A 165 0.01 -15.76 1.54
C GLY A 165 -1.41 -15.98 2.07
N GLY A 166 -2.43 -15.67 1.27
CA GLY A 166 -3.84 -15.60 1.70
C GLY A 166 -4.19 -14.39 2.58
N LEU A 167 -3.23 -13.88 3.37
CA LEU A 167 -3.42 -12.83 4.39
C LEU A 167 -3.60 -11.42 3.82
N HIS A 168 -3.05 -11.17 2.62
CA HIS A 168 -3.14 -9.89 1.94
C HIS A 168 -4.07 -9.92 0.73
N HIS A 169 -4.49 -8.73 0.30
CA HIS A 169 -5.44 -8.58 -0.79
C HIS A 169 -4.81 -8.93 -2.15
N GLN A 170 -5.27 -10.02 -2.76
CA GLN A 170 -4.67 -10.61 -3.97
C GLN A 170 -4.75 -9.70 -5.20
N LEU A 171 -5.71 -8.76 -5.24
CA LEU A 171 -5.85 -7.84 -6.38
C LEU A 171 -4.75 -6.77 -6.42
N GLN A 172 -3.93 -6.61 -5.38
CA GLN A 172 -2.85 -5.62 -5.36
C GLN A 172 -1.61 -6.06 -6.16
N ASN A 173 -1.49 -7.35 -6.48
CA ASN A 173 -0.41 -7.92 -7.27
C ASN A 173 -0.64 -7.67 -8.78
N ILE A 174 -0.81 -6.41 -9.18
CA ILE A 174 -1.18 -6.01 -10.54
C ILE A 174 -0.06 -6.27 -11.56
N PHE A 175 1.19 -6.31 -11.09
CA PHE A 175 2.37 -6.56 -11.93
C PHE A 175 2.63 -8.05 -12.20
N LEU A 176 1.90 -8.93 -11.53
CA LEU A 176 2.12 -10.37 -11.63
C LEU A 176 1.66 -10.93 -12.96
N GLY A 177 2.46 -11.81 -13.54
CA GLY A 177 2.17 -12.45 -14.82
C GLY A 177 2.40 -11.53 -16.03
N LEU A 178 3.10 -10.42 -15.82
CA LEU A 178 3.45 -9.46 -16.87
C LEU A 178 4.84 -9.70 -17.44
N GLU A 179 5.31 -10.94 -17.45
CA GLU A 179 6.55 -11.37 -18.13
C GLU A 179 6.36 -11.31 -19.66
N ILE A 180 6.01 -10.14 -20.17
CA ILE A 180 5.92 -9.84 -21.60
C ILE A 180 7.27 -9.33 -22.09
N ASN A 181 7.59 -9.59 -23.36
CA ASN A 181 8.86 -9.17 -23.98
C ASN A 181 9.21 -7.69 -23.70
N GLN A 182 8.21 -6.82 -23.58
CA GLN A 182 8.41 -5.39 -23.30
C GLN A 182 9.07 -5.15 -21.93
N LEU A 183 8.71 -5.90 -20.88
CA LEU A 183 9.32 -5.74 -19.56
C LEU A 183 10.77 -6.25 -19.50
N SER A 184 11.21 -7.07 -20.47
CA SER A 184 12.59 -7.58 -20.52
C SER A 184 13.64 -6.52 -20.82
N GLU A 185 13.22 -5.30 -21.19
CA GLU A 185 14.11 -4.16 -21.36
C GLU A 185 14.64 -3.61 -20.03
N ALA A 186 14.06 -4.02 -18.90
CA ALA A 186 14.45 -3.59 -17.56
C ALA A 186 14.73 -4.79 -16.64
N GLU A 187 15.66 -4.58 -15.71
CA GLU A 187 16.08 -5.57 -14.71
C GLU A 187 15.61 -5.18 -13.31
N VAL A 188 15.56 -3.88 -13.01
CA VAL A 188 15.07 -3.36 -11.72
C VAL A 188 13.93 -2.38 -11.94
N PHE A 189 12.81 -2.61 -11.24
CA PHE A 189 11.61 -1.80 -11.39
C PHE A 189 11.40 -0.83 -10.22
N PHE A 190 11.12 0.43 -10.58
CA PHE A 190 10.68 1.48 -9.68
C PHE A 190 9.16 1.67 -9.80
N HIS A 191 8.52 2.14 -8.72
CA HIS A 191 7.08 2.44 -8.71
C HIS A 191 6.75 3.57 -7.72
N GLY A 192 5.58 4.19 -7.87
CA GLY A 192 5.09 5.25 -6.97
C GLY A 192 4.38 4.79 -5.69
N HIS A 193 4.16 3.49 -5.50
CA HIS A 193 3.35 2.98 -4.38
C HIS A 193 3.89 3.41 -3.00
N GLY A 194 2.99 3.91 -2.15
CA GLY A 194 3.23 4.20 -0.73
C GLY A 194 3.38 5.68 -0.37
N LEU A 195 3.48 6.56 -1.37
CA LEU A 195 3.46 8.01 -1.14
C LEU A 195 2.10 8.48 -0.62
N ASP A 196 1.02 7.92 -1.16
CA ASP A 196 -0.36 8.13 -0.69
C ASP A 196 -0.56 7.82 0.80
N TYR A 197 0.04 6.75 1.32
CA TYR A 197 -0.05 6.39 2.74
C TYR A 197 0.53 7.45 3.67
N LEU A 198 1.58 8.14 3.22
CA LEU A 198 2.26 9.16 4.01
C LEU A 198 1.65 10.56 3.83
N PHE A 199 1.15 10.88 2.63
CA PHE A 199 0.83 12.27 2.27
C PHE A 199 -0.63 12.53 1.92
N GLN A 200 -1.43 11.52 1.56
CA GLN A 200 -2.83 11.72 1.16
C GLN A 200 -3.82 11.50 2.32
N GLY A 201 -3.36 11.07 3.50
CA GLY A 201 -4.22 10.89 4.67
C GLY A 201 -5.32 9.83 4.47
N MET A 202 -5.09 8.83 3.60
CA MET A 202 -6.07 7.81 3.20
C MET A 202 -6.68 7.02 4.37
N TYR A 203 -5.97 6.97 5.50
CA TYR A 203 -6.40 6.28 6.72
C TYR A 203 -7.00 7.21 7.79
N LEU A 204 -7.06 8.51 7.55
CA LEU A 204 -7.69 9.44 8.47
C LEU A 204 -9.23 9.25 8.40
N PRO A 205 -9.89 9.04 9.55
CA PRO A 205 -11.35 9.03 9.59
C PRO A 205 -11.88 10.35 9.05
N THR A 206 -12.66 10.29 7.98
CA THR A 206 -13.16 11.47 7.28
C THR A 206 -14.65 11.36 7.03
N LYS A 207 -15.33 12.50 7.01
CA LYS A 207 -16.76 12.60 6.65
C LYS A 207 -16.90 13.53 5.44
N PRO A 208 -17.64 13.11 4.39
CA PRO A 208 -17.89 13.98 3.25
C PRO A 208 -18.73 15.18 3.69
N VAL A 209 -18.38 16.36 3.19
CA VAL A 209 -19.20 17.56 3.35
C VAL A 209 -20.48 17.35 2.53
N LYS A 210 -21.64 17.50 3.17
CA LYS A 210 -22.94 17.34 2.49
C LYS A 210 -23.42 18.68 1.94
N ILE A 211 -23.76 18.72 0.66
CA ILE A 211 -24.37 19.86 -0.02
C ILE A 211 -25.71 19.37 -0.59
N PHE A 212 -26.82 20.03 -0.22
CA PHE A 212 -28.19 19.58 -0.56
C PHE A 212 -28.43 18.09 -0.26
N ASN A 213 -27.95 17.62 0.90
CA ASN A 213 -28.00 16.22 1.36
C ASN A 213 -27.26 15.20 0.46
N LYS A 214 -26.45 15.67 -0.51
CA LYS A 214 -25.55 14.84 -1.31
C LYS A 214 -24.13 14.94 -0.79
N ASN A 215 -23.41 13.82 -0.77
CA ASN A 215 -22.00 13.81 -0.41
C ASN A 215 -21.20 14.54 -1.49
N SER A 216 -20.35 15.50 -1.10
CA SER A 216 -19.36 16.09 -1.99
C SER A 216 -18.04 15.30 -1.97
N HIS A 217 -17.11 15.67 -2.85
CA HIS A 217 -15.73 15.16 -2.82
C HIS A 217 -14.88 15.77 -1.70
N PHE A 218 -15.33 16.87 -1.08
CA PHE A 218 -14.65 17.48 0.04
C PHE A 218 -14.92 16.69 1.32
N LYS A 219 -13.87 16.46 2.10
CA LYS A 219 -13.93 15.66 3.32
C LYS A 219 -13.34 16.42 4.49
N ASN A 220 -14.05 16.41 5.61
CA ASN A 220 -13.53 16.90 6.88
C ASN A 220 -12.93 15.73 7.65
N VAL A 221 -11.75 15.93 8.24
CA VAL A 221 -11.18 14.98 9.20
C VAL A 221 -12.06 14.96 10.43
N VAL A 222 -12.42 13.76 10.89
CA VAL A 222 -13.20 13.57 12.11
C VAL A 222 -12.30 13.85 13.30
N ASP A 223 -12.76 14.71 14.21
CA ASP A 223 -12.09 14.90 15.50
C ASP A 223 -12.24 13.62 16.33
N LEU A 224 -11.10 12.99 16.63
CA LEU A 224 -11.04 11.75 17.40
C LEU A 224 -10.88 12.00 18.90
N ASN A 225 -10.59 13.24 19.34
CA ASN A 225 -10.39 13.55 20.76
C ASN A 225 -11.59 13.16 21.66
N PRO A 226 -12.86 13.27 21.22
CA PRO A 226 -14.00 12.85 22.04
C PRO A 226 -14.17 11.32 22.15
N ILE A 227 -13.43 10.53 21.37
CA ILE A 227 -13.61 9.08 21.29
C ILE A 227 -12.83 8.41 22.42
N LYS A 228 -13.56 7.89 23.43
CA LYS A 228 -12.96 7.21 24.59
C LYS A 228 -12.33 5.86 24.23
N ASP A 229 -12.95 5.14 23.30
CA ASP A 229 -12.50 3.84 22.82
C ASP A 229 -12.22 3.90 21.33
N LEU A 230 -10.95 4.22 21.03
CA LEU A 230 -10.50 4.38 19.65
C LEU A 230 -10.49 3.03 18.91
N ALA A 231 -10.20 1.93 19.60
CA ALA A 231 -10.15 0.60 19.02
C ALA A 231 -11.54 0.18 18.54
N LYS A 232 -12.56 0.27 19.41
CA LYS A 232 -13.94 -0.01 19.06
C LYS A 232 -14.46 0.91 17.95
N TYR A 233 -14.15 2.21 18.03
CA TYR A 233 -14.50 3.14 16.96
C TYR A 233 -13.92 2.70 15.62
N TYR A 234 -12.63 2.37 15.59
CA TYR A 234 -11.95 1.88 14.39
C TYR A 234 -12.62 0.61 13.86
N CYS A 235 -12.83 -0.40 14.72
CA CYS A 235 -13.44 -1.68 14.34
C CYS A 235 -14.82 -1.51 13.68
N MET A 236 -15.58 -0.49 14.09
CA MET A 236 -16.94 -0.25 13.59
C MET A 236 -17.01 0.70 12.40
N ASN A 237 -16.06 1.63 12.24
CA ASN A 237 -16.17 2.76 11.30
C ASN A 237 -15.16 2.76 10.16
N VAL A 238 -14.17 1.86 10.18
CA VAL A 238 -13.09 1.89 9.18
C VAL A 238 -13.59 1.55 7.77
N PRO A 239 -13.22 2.31 6.72
CA PRO A 239 -13.85 2.21 5.39
C PRO A 239 -13.54 0.90 4.64
N TYR A 240 -12.50 0.17 5.02
CA TYR A 240 -12.13 -1.12 4.41
C TYR A 240 -12.70 -2.35 5.12
N ARG A 241 -13.53 -2.14 6.15
CA ARG A 241 -14.37 -3.20 6.70
C ARG A 241 -15.25 -3.78 5.59
N THR A 242 -15.62 -5.05 5.71
CA THR A 242 -16.65 -5.66 4.87
C THR A 242 -17.96 -4.90 5.07
N TRP A 243 -18.25 -3.98 4.15
CA TRP A 243 -19.33 -2.99 4.30
C TRP A 243 -20.62 -3.38 3.58
N ARG A 244 -20.53 -4.28 2.58
CA ARG A 244 -21.71 -4.80 1.86
C ARG A 244 -22.43 -5.92 2.60
N LEU A 245 -21.77 -6.50 3.60
CA LEU A 245 -22.27 -7.62 4.36
C LEU A 245 -21.98 -7.37 5.84
N ASP A 246 -23.03 -7.38 6.66
CA ASP A 246 -22.88 -7.33 8.11
C ASP A 246 -22.52 -8.74 8.61
N VAL A 247 -21.21 -9.01 8.65
CA VAL A 247 -20.66 -10.34 9.03
C VAL A 247 -21.10 -10.75 10.44
N SER A 248 -21.42 -9.78 11.32
CA SER A 248 -21.82 -10.04 12.71
C SER A 248 -23.14 -10.82 12.81
N ARG A 249 -23.99 -10.73 11.79
CA ARG A 249 -25.28 -11.43 11.74
C ARG A 249 -25.12 -12.94 11.58
N TYR A 250 -23.95 -13.38 11.11
CA TYR A 250 -23.63 -14.78 10.84
C TYR A 250 -22.85 -15.43 11.99
N LEU A 251 -22.53 -14.67 13.05
CA LEU A 251 -21.93 -15.22 14.26
C LEU A 251 -22.96 -15.99 15.07
N LEU A 252 -22.59 -17.19 15.53
CA LEU A 252 -23.35 -17.89 16.56
C LEU A 252 -23.34 -17.05 17.86
N PRO A 253 -24.40 -17.12 18.68
CA PRO A 253 -24.51 -16.32 19.90
C PRO A 253 -23.28 -16.37 20.81
N GLU A 254 -22.72 -17.56 20.99
CA GLU A 254 -21.51 -17.84 21.79
C GLU A 254 -20.23 -17.10 21.34
N PHE A 255 -20.19 -16.63 20.09
CA PHE A 255 -19.05 -15.87 19.55
C PHE A 255 -19.29 -14.36 19.51
N LYS A 256 -20.53 -13.89 19.71
CA LYS A 256 -20.84 -12.45 19.59
C LYS A 256 -20.25 -11.63 20.73
N GLU A 257 -20.41 -12.09 21.97
CA GLU A 257 -19.87 -11.39 23.15
C GLU A 257 -18.34 -11.29 23.07
N ASN A 258 -17.67 -12.39 22.74
CA ASN A 258 -16.20 -12.44 22.67
C ASN A 258 -15.57 -11.65 21.50
N LEU A 259 -16.28 -11.49 20.37
CA LEU A 259 -15.70 -10.89 19.14
C LEU A 259 -16.10 -9.44 18.87
N LEU A 260 -17.16 -8.95 19.52
CA LEU A 260 -17.72 -7.62 19.25
C LEU A 260 -17.75 -6.69 20.47
N GLU A 261 -17.52 -7.24 21.68
CA GLU A 261 -17.67 -6.48 22.93
C GLU A 261 -16.36 -6.31 23.73
N GLU A 262 -15.27 -7.00 23.36
CA GLU A 262 -13.87 -6.68 23.74
C GLU A 262 -13.22 -5.67 22.77
#